data_AF-A0A0G0H616-F1
#
_entry.id   AF-A0A0G0H616-F1
#
_cell.length_a   1.000
_cell.length_b   1.000
_cell.length_c   1.000
_cell.angle_alpha   90.00
_cell.angle_beta   90.00
_cell.angle_gamma   90.00
#
_symmetry.space_group_name_H-M   'P 1'
#
loop_
_entity.id
_entity.type
_entity.pdbx_description
1 polymer ?
#
loop_
_entity_poly.entity_id
_entity_poly.type
_entity_poly.pdbx_seq_one_letter_code
_entity_poly.pdbx_strand_id
1 'polypeptide(L)'
;MRNRIVFLILKVTILLGVFLFCYYLLLSRFNGAQEKLISAKTQIQKNRSNLVQNRISYIELTRLDPNSGNFDFEKSDLITQIKKTNKDGLDDSTFPDEAKEIYKKQNMLLEKVFATNSYAGGVAILKSQESLEMLKDQTNLIMEWEFQLQERQKELELAQTQSGLKKWLQVPGQYR
;
A
#
# COMPACT_ATOMS: atom_id res chain seq x y z
N MET A 1 -46.81 -4.93 -45.95
CA MET A 1 -46.09 -5.75 -44.94
C MET A 1 -44.61 -5.40 -44.83
N ARG A 2 -43.84 -5.35 -45.93
CA ARG A 2 -42.38 -5.09 -45.94
C ARG A 2 -41.94 -3.87 -45.12
N ASN A 3 -42.60 -2.71 -45.26
CA ASN A 3 -42.22 -1.50 -44.51
C ASN A 3 -42.46 -1.60 -42.99
N ARG A 4 -43.45 -2.39 -42.55
CA ARG A 4 -43.69 -2.63 -41.12
C ARG A 4 -42.60 -3.52 -40.52
N ILE A 5 -42.13 -4.52 -41.27
CA ILE A 5 -41.03 -5.41 -40.86
C ILE A 5 -39.73 -4.62 -40.75
N VAL A 6 -39.39 -3.80 -41.76
CA VAL A 6 -38.18 -2.95 -41.74
C VAL A 6 -38.21 -1.98 -40.56
N PHE A 7 -39.35 -1.34 -40.29
CA PHE A 7 -39.51 -0.43 -39.15
C PHE A 7 -39.37 -1.14 -37.80
N LEU A 8 -39.84 -2.39 -37.70
CA LEU A 8 -39.73 -3.20 -36.49
C LEU A 8 -38.27 -3.64 -36.25
N ILE A 9 -37.57 -4.07 -37.31
CA ILE A 9 -36.13 -4.39 -37.25
C ILE A 9 -35.33 -3.17 -36.79
N LEU A 10 -35.57 -2.00 -37.37
CA LEU A 10 -34.86 -0.76 -36.99
C LEU A 10 -35.04 -0.43 -35.50
N LYS A 11 -36.26 -0.55 -34.97
CA LYS A 11 -36.53 -0.32 -33.54
C LYS A 11 -35.78 -1.31 -32.64
N VAL A 12 -35.76 -2.59 -33.03
CA VAL A 12 -35.03 -3.63 -32.28
C VAL A 12 -33.53 -3.34 -32.30
N THR A 13 -32.96 -2.95 -33.45
CA THR A 13 -31.54 -2.60 -33.56
C THR A 13 -31.19 -1.38 -32.70
N ILE A 14 -32.03 -0.35 -32.68
CA ILE A 14 -31.82 0.83 -31.82
C ILE A 14 -31.87 0.44 -30.34
N LEU A 15 -32.87 -0.34 -29.92
CA LEU A 15 -32.99 -0.85 -28.55
C LEU A 15 -31.77 -1.68 -28.13
N LEU A 16 -31.31 -2.57 -29.01
CA LEU A 16 -30.11 -3.38 -28.78
C LEU A 16 -28.86 -2.49 -28.64
N GLY A 17 -28.73 -1.48 -29.50
CA GLY A 17 -27.62 -0.52 -29.44
C GLY A 17 -27.60 0.25 -28.12
N VAL A 18 -28.76 0.74 -27.65
CA VAL A 18 -28.88 1.41 -26.35
C VAL A 18 -28.54 0.45 -25.21
N PHE A 19 -29.02 -0.79 -25.26
CA PHE A 19 -28.73 -1.79 -24.24
C PHE A 19 -27.23 -2.09 -24.14
N LEU A 20 -26.57 -2.30 -25.28
CA LEU A 20 -25.12 -2.53 -25.35
C LEU A 20 -24.31 -1.33 -24.87
N PHE A 21 -24.74 -0.11 -25.21
CA PHE A 21 -24.10 1.12 -24.75
C PHE A 21 -24.21 1.29 -23.22
N CYS A 22 -25.41 1.10 -22.66
CA CYS A 22 -25.62 1.12 -21.21
C CYS A 22 -24.79 0.04 -20.51
N TYR A 23 -24.73 -1.17 -21.08
CA TYR A 23 -23.91 -2.26 -20.54
C TYR A 23 -22.42 -1.89 -20.53
N TYR A 24 -21.91 -1.32 -21.63
CA TYR A 24 -20.53 -0.86 -21.73
C TYR A 24 -20.20 0.21 -20.68
N LEU A 25 -21.07 1.22 -20.50
CA LEU A 25 -20.89 2.26 -19.49
C LEU A 25 -20.83 1.69 -18.06
N LEU A 26 -21.69 0.73 -17.74
CA LEU A 26 -21.70 0.08 -16.43
C LEU A 26 -20.42 -0.74 -16.19
N LEU A 27 -19.95 -1.47 -17.20
CA LEU A 27 -18.73 -2.28 -17.11
C LEU A 27 -17.48 -1.40 -16.95
N SER A 28 -17.37 -0.31 -17.73
CA SER A 28 -16.26 0.64 -17.63
C SER A 28 -16.17 1.26 -16.24
N ARG A 29 -17.29 1.70 -15.66
CA ARG A 29 -17.34 2.26 -14.30
C ARG A 29 -16.90 1.26 -13.24
N PHE A 30 -17.30 -0.01 -13.39
CA PHE A 30 -16.95 -1.07 -12.45
C PHE A 30 -15.45 -1.40 -12.49
N ASN A 31 -14.87 -1.54 -13.68
CA ASN A 31 -13.44 -1.82 -13.84
C ASN A 31 -12.58 -0.68 -13.26
N GLY A 32 -12.95 0.57 -13.52
CA GLY A 32 -12.24 1.73 -12.97
C GLY A 32 -12.29 1.82 -11.44
N ALA A 33 -13.36 1.32 -10.80
CA ALA A 33 -13.44 1.26 -9.34
C ALA A 33 -12.51 0.17 -8.76
N GLN A 34 -12.43 -0.99 -9.41
CA GLN A 34 -11.50 -2.05 -9.01
C GLN A 34 -10.03 -1.63 -9.18
N GLU A 35 -9.69 -0.97 -10.28
CA GLU A 35 -8.34 -0.46 -10.52
C GLU A 35 -7.89 0.51 -9.43
N LYS A 36 -8.76 1.46 -9.04
CA LYS A 36 -8.48 2.40 -7.94
C LYS A 36 -8.26 1.69 -6.60
N LEU A 37 -9.05 0.65 -6.35
CA LEU A 37 -8.96 -0.11 -5.11
C LEU A 37 -7.66 -0.94 -5.05
N ILE A 38 -7.30 -1.56 -6.17
CA ILE A 38 -6.02 -2.28 -6.32
C ILE A 38 -4.85 -1.32 -6.17
N SER A 39 -4.88 -0.16 -6.83
CA SER A 39 -3.79 0.83 -6.74
C SER A 39 -3.63 1.36 -5.31
N ALA A 40 -4.72 1.68 -4.63
CA ALA A 40 -4.69 2.12 -3.24
C ALA A 40 -4.11 1.03 -2.32
N LYS A 41 -4.54 -0.23 -2.49
CA LYS A 41 -3.99 -1.36 -1.74
C LYS A 41 -2.48 -1.52 -1.98
N THR A 42 -2.04 -1.50 -3.23
CA THR A 42 -0.61 -1.61 -3.58
C THR A 42 0.21 -0.49 -2.94
N GLN A 43 -0.32 0.72 -2.93
CA GLN A 43 0.33 1.88 -2.34
C GLN A 43 0.45 1.74 -0.82
N ILE A 44 -0.63 1.39 -0.11
CA ILE A 44 -0.58 1.15 1.34
C ILE A 44 0.40 0.01 1.65
N GLN A 45 0.41 -1.05 0.85
CA GLN A 45 1.32 -2.18 1.04
C GLN A 45 2.79 -1.78 0.85
N LYS A 46 3.10 -0.98 -0.16
CA LYS A 46 4.43 -0.40 -0.37
C LYS A 46 4.85 0.44 0.84
N ASN A 47 3.98 1.35 1.27
CA ASN A 47 4.25 2.27 2.38
C ASN A 47 4.51 1.51 3.69
N ARG A 48 3.66 0.51 3.99
CA ARG A 48 3.84 -0.39 5.11
C ARG A 48 5.16 -1.16 5.02
N SER A 49 5.47 -1.74 3.86
CA SER A 49 6.71 -2.51 3.68
C SER A 49 7.94 -1.65 3.95
N ASN A 50 7.96 -0.42 3.44
CA ASN A 50 9.05 0.53 3.69
C ASN A 50 9.20 0.83 5.18
N LEU A 51 8.10 1.12 5.88
CA LEU A 51 8.15 1.46 7.31
C LEU A 51 8.56 0.26 8.17
N VAL A 52 8.09 -0.94 7.84
CA VAL A 52 8.50 -2.19 8.50
C VAL A 52 10.00 -2.44 8.29
N GLN A 53 10.48 -2.32 7.05
CA GLN A 53 11.89 -2.52 6.72
C GLN A 53 12.79 -1.50 7.44
N ASN A 54 12.36 -0.24 7.46
CA ASN A 54 13.03 0.82 8.20
C ASN A 54 13.13 0.50 9.70
N ARG A 55 12.00 0.13 10.31
CA ARG A 55 11.92 -0.20 11.74
C ARG A 55 12.83 -1.37 12.10
N ILE A 56 12.85 -2.42 11.28
CA ILE A 56 13.74 -3.58 11.48
C ILE A 56 15.19 -3.12 11.48
N SER A 57 15.62 -2.39 10.44
CA SER A 57 17.00 -1.93 10.36
C SER A 57 17.40 -1.03 11.52
N TYR A 58 16.50 -0.14 11.93
CA TYR A 58 16.74 0.74 13.06
C TYR A 58 16.94 -0.06 14.36
N ILE A 59 16.11 -1.08 14.61
CA ILE A 59 16.25 -1.95 15.79
C ILE A 59 17.51 -2.81 15.71
N GLU A 60 17.83 -3.38 14.55
CA GLU A 60 19.04 -4.19 14.34
C GLU A 60 20.32 -3.36 14.57
N LEU A 61 20.32 -2.10 14.16
CA LEU A 61 21.42 -1.17 14.43
C LEU A 61 21.69 -1.00 15.94
N THR A 62 20.69 -1.20 16.80
CA THR A 62 20.86 -1.14 18.27
C THR A 62 21.41 -2.43 18.89
N ARG A 63 21.50 -3.50 18.08
CA ARG A 63 21.79 -4.86 18.49
C ARG A 63 23.10 -5.40 17.92
N LEU A 64 23.78 -4.66 17.03
CA LEU A 64 25.06 -5.12 16.47
C LEU A 64 26.08 -5.33 17.57
N ASP A 65 26.87 -6.39 17.42
CA ASP A 65 28.04 -6.66 18.24
C ASP A 65 29.24 -5.87 17.70
N PRO A 66 29.77 -4.87 18.43
CA PRO A 66 30.93 -4.09 17.99
C PRO A 66 32.22 -4.91 17.87
N ASN A 67 32.26 -6.13 18.41
CA ASN A 67 33.42 -7.01 18.32
C ASN A 67 33.32 -8.04 17.19
N SER A 68 32.22 -8.03 16.42
CA SER A 68 32.04 -8.88 15.25
C SER A 68 33.03 -8.51 14.15
N GLY A 69 33.61 -9.51 13.49
CA GLY A 69 34.45 -9.31 12.30
C GLY A 69 33.73 -8.65 11.12
N ASN A 70 32.39 -8.67 11.12
CA ASN A 70 31.54 -8.08 10.08
C ASN A 70 30.87 -6.77 10.52
N PHE A 71 31.20 -6.25 11.70
CA PHE A 71 30.49 -5.12 12.32
C PHE A 71 30.34 -3.91 11.38
N ASP A 72 31.43 -3.47 10.73
CA ASP A 72 31.40 -2.29 9.86
C ASP A 72 30.52 -2.50 8.63
N PHE A 73 30.51 -3.71 8.07
CA PHE A 73 29.66 -4.07 6.94
C PHE A 73 28.18 -4.05 7.33
N GLU A 74 27.82 -4.76 8.40
CA GLU A 74 26.44 -4.84 8.90
C GLU A 74 25.92 -3.44 9.29
N LYS A 75 26.73 -2.65 9.99
CA LYS A 75 26.41 -1.27 10.34
C LYS A 75 26.15 -0.40 9.12
N SER A 76 27.04 -0.47 8.13
CA SER A 76 26.91 0.33 6.90
C SER A 76 25.67 -0.05 6.10
N ASP A 77 25.37 -1.34 5.99
CA ASP A 77 24.18 -1.85 5.30
C ASP A 77 22.89 -1.35 5.97
N LEU A 78 22.79 -1.50 7.30
CA LEU A 78 21.65 -1.03 8.08
C LEU A 78 21.45 0.48 7.96
N ILE A 79 22.52 1.27 8.06
CA ILE A 79 22.43 2.74 7.87
C ILE A 79 21.98 3.08 6.46
N THR A 80 22.48 2.38 5.44
CA THR A 80 22.08 2.58 4.04
C THR A 80 20.60 2.28 3.85
N GLN A 81 20.12 1.17 4.42
CA GLN A 81 18.71 0.78 4.38
C GLN A 81 17.80 1.80 5.07
N ILE A 82 18.19 2.29 6.25
CA ILE A 82 17.44 3.33 6.98
C ILE A 82 17.38 4.62 6.15
N LYS A 83 18.52 5.09 5.62
CA LYS A 83 18.56 6.31 4.79
C LYS A 83 17.71 6.18 3.53
N LYS A 84 17.79 5.04 2.85
CA LYS A 84 16.99 4.75 1.66
C LYS A 84 15.50 4.77 1.97
N THR A 85 15.07 4.02 2.99
CA THR A 85 13.65 3.94 3.36
C THR A 85 13.10 5.27 3.87
N ASN A 86 13.90 6.09 4.57
CA ASN A 86 13.53 7.45 4.96
C ASN A 86 13.34 8.36 3.76
N LYS A 87 14.28 8.32 2.81
CA LYS A 87 14.17 9.09 1.57
C LYS A 87 12.92 8.68 0.80
N ASP A 88 12.74 7.39 0.58
CA ASP A 88 11.57 6.87 -0.14
C ASP A 88 10.25 7.28 0.54
N GLY A 89 10.19 7.26 1.88
CA GLY A 89 9.01 7.68 2.63
C GLY A 89 8.73 9.19 2.62
N LEU A 90 9.77 10.01 2.59
CA LEU A 90 9.65 11.48 2.53
C LEU A 90 9.29 11.96 1.11
N ASP A 91 9.89 11.33 0.09
CA ASP A 91 9.71 11.65 -1.32
C ASP A 91 8.36 11.13 -1.85
N ASP A 92 7.71 10.16 -1.18
CA ASP A 92 6.41 9.66 -1.59
C ASP A 92 5.30 10.71 -1.32
N SER A 93 4.74 11.27 -2.39
CA SER A 93 3.67 12.27 -2.32
C SER A 93 2.37 11.72 -1.75
N THR A 94 2.26 10.40 -1.62
CA THR A 94 1.06 9.71 -1.17
C THR A 94 1.12 9.31 0.31
N PHE A 95 2.26 9.55 0.96
CA PHE A 95 2.43 9.39 2.39
C PHE A 95 1.72 10.50 3.15
N PRO A 96 0.91 10.19 4.19
CA PRO A 96 0.34 11.21 5.06
C PRO A 96 1.43 12.08 5.70
N ASP A 97 1.18 13.39 5.85
CA ASP A 97 2.17 14.30 6.45
C ASP A 97 2.55 13.87 7.88
N GLU A 98 1.59 13.37 8.64
CA GLU A 98 1.80 12.81 9.99
C GLU A 98 2.78 11.63 9.98
N ALA A 99 2.74 10.80 8.94
CA ALA A 99 3.67 9.70 8.76
C ALA A 99 5.06 10.19 8.32
N LYS A 100 5.14 11.29 7.58
CA LYS A 100 6.42 11.93 7.21
C LYS A 100 7.13 12.51 8.45
N GLU A 101 6.38 12.99 9.44
CA GLU A 101 6.98 13.44 10.70
C GLU A 101 7.75 12.35 11.43
N ILE A 102 7.33 11.08 11.33
CA ILE A 102 8.07 9.95 11.90
C ILE A 102 9.46 9.82 11.24
N TYR A 103 9.55 9.93 9.92
CA TYR A 103 10.83 9.88 9.22
C TYR A 103 11.71 11.09 9.50
N LYS A 104 11.12 12.29 9.64
CA LYS A 104 11.87 13.49 10.05
C LYS A 104 12.45 13.34 11.47
N LYS A 105 11.64 12.89 12.43
CA LYS A 105 12.10 12.57 13.80
C LYS A 105 13.23 11.55 13.78
N GLN A 106 13.11 10.50 12.96
CA GLN A 106 14.17 9.49 12.84
C GLN A 106 15.46 10.07 12.28
N ASN A 107 15.39 10.91 11.23
CA ASN A 107 16.57 11.58 10.69
C ASN A 107 17.27 12.45 11.75
N MET A 108 16.51 13.21 12.54
CA MET A 108 17.06 13.99 13.65
C MET A 108 17.74 13.11 14.70
N LEU A 109 17.15 11.95 15.06
CA LEU A 109 17.78 11.00 15.97
C LEU A 109 19.09 10.45 15.40
N LEU A 110 19.11 10.11 14.10
CA LEU A 110 20.31 9.60 13.44
C LEU A 110 21.42 10.67 13.36
N GLU A 111 21.09 11.94 13.17
CA GLU A 111 22.05 13.03 13.26
C GLU A 111 22.70 13.09 14.65
N LYS A 112 21.90 12.99 15.73
CA LYS A 112 22.43 12.90 17.10
C LYS A 112 23.33 11.67 17.29
N VAL A 113 22.94 10.52 16.73
CA VAL A 113 23.73 9.27 16.76
C VAL A 113 25.08 9.45 16.08
N PHE A 114 25.10 10.03 14.87
CA PHE A 114 26.33 10.22 14.10
C PHE A 114 27.22 11.33 14.64
N ALA A 115 26.68 12.24 15.46
CA ALA A 115 27.47 13.21 16.21
C ALA A 115 28.22 12.59 17.41
N THR A 116 27.96 11.32 17.77
CA THR A 116 28.69 10.65 18.85
C THR A 116 30.04 10.11 18.39
N ASN A 117 31.03 10.14 19.29
CA ASN A 117 32.38 9.63 19.01
C ASN A 117 32.52 8.11 19.18
N SER A 118 31.45 7.40 19.58
CA SER A 118 31.51 5.97 19.85
C SER A 118 30.20 5.29 19.50
N TYR A 119 30.29 4.04 19.04
CA TYR A 119 29.10 3.22 18.78
C TYR A 119 28.23 3.06 20.03
N ALA A 120 28.83 2.87 21.21
CA ALA A 120 28.10 2.77 22.47
C ALA A 120 27.29 4.05 22.79
N GLY A 121 27.86 5.23 22.52
CA GLY A 121 27.15 6.50 22.65
C GLY A 121 25.98 6.61 21.67
N GLY A 122 26.20 6.23 20.41
CA GLY A 122 25.14 6.16 19.40
C GLY A 122 24.00 5.21 19.80
N VAL A 123 24.33 4.01 20.29
CA VAL A 123 23.35 3.03 20.77
C VAL A 123 22.54 3.56 21.96
N ALA A 124 23.14 4.32 22.86
CA ALA A 124 22.43 4.95 23.97
C ALA A 124 21.34 5.92 23.46
N ILE A 125 21.61 6.68 22.39
CA ILE A 125 20.62 7.55 21.75
C ILE A 125 19.54 6.72 21.04
N LEU A 126 19.93 5.67 20.30
CA LEU A 126 18.98 4.78 19.64
C LEU A 126 18.06 4.04 20.63
N LYS A 127 18.47 3.89 21.89
CA LYS A 127 17.68 3.29 22.98
C LYS A 127 17.02 4.34 23.90
N SER A 128 17.12 5.62 23.57
CA SER A 128 16.54 6.70 24.36
C SER A 128 15.01 6.68 24.36
N GLN A 129 14.39 7.39 25.31
CA GLN A 129 12.95 7.53 25.39
C GLN A 129 12.33 8.12 24.11
N GLU A 130 12.98 9.13 23.51
CA GLU A 130 12.58 9.75 22.25
C GLU A 130 12.54 8.71 21.10
N SER A 131 13.54 7.83 21.05
CA SER A 131 13.60 6.75 20.08
C SER A 131 12.52 5.69 20.31
N LEU A 132 12.23 5.33 21.57
CA LEU A 132 11.16 4.40 21.91
C LEU A 132 9.77 4.95 21.53
N GLU A 133 9.54 6.25 21.75
CA GLU A 133 8.30 6.92 21.35
C GLU A 133 8.13 6.92 19.84
N MET A 134 9.18 7.25 19.08
CA MET A 134 9.17 7.13 17.62
C MET A 134 8.90 5.69 17.16
N LEU A 135 9.52 4.67 17.77
CA LEU A 135 9.25 3.26 17.44
C LEU A 135 7.81 2.84 17.75
N LYS A 136 7.21 3.43 18.79
CA LYS A 136 5.79 3.24 19.11
C LYS A 136 4.90 3.87 18.05
N ASP A 137 5.19 5.10 17.62
CA ASP A 137 4.49 5.78 16.53
C ASP A 137 4.58 4.97 15.22
N GLN A 138 5.76 4.46 14.88
CA GLN A 138 5.95 3.53 13.75
C GLN A 138 5.08 2.29 13.87
N THR A 139 5.01 1.69 15.06
CA THR A 139 4.23 0.47 15.31
C THR A 139 2.73 0.75 15.12
N ASN A 140 2.23 1.86 15.66
CA ASN A 140 0.83 2.26 15.51
C ASN A 140 0.45 2.46 14.04
N LEU A 141 1.32 3.14 13.28
CA LEU A 141 1.08 3.40 11.87
C LEU A 141 1.12 2.11 11.02
N ILE A 142 2.03 1.18 11.34
CA ILE A 142 2.06 -0.15 10.71
C ILE A 142 0.75 -0.90 10.96
N MET A 143 0.25 -0.91 12.20
CA MET A 143 -1.02 -1.57 12.56
C MET A 143 -2.22 -0.93 11.84
N GLU A 144 -2.25 0.39 11.77
CA GLU A 144 -3.30 1.12 11.04
C GLU A 144 -3.33 0.72 9.55
N TRP A 145 -2.18 0.68 8.89
CA TRP A 145 -2.12 0.24 7.49
C TRP A 145 -2.42 -1.25 7.31
N GLU A 146 -2.09 -2.11 8.27
CA GLU A 146 -2.53 -3.51 8.24
C GLU A 146 -4.05 -3.63 8.26
N PHE A 147 -4.69 -2.85 9.13
CA PHE A 147 -6.14 -2.80 9.20
C PHE A 147 -6.74 -2.33 7.88
N GLN A 148 -6.25 -1.22 7.32
CA GLN A 148 -6.72 -0.71 6.03
C GLN A 148 -6.50 -1.71 4.88
N LEU A 149 -5.38 -2.43 4.86
CA LEU A 149 -5.11 -3.47 3.86
C LEU A 149 -6.12 -4.61 3.96
N GLN A 150 -6.50 -5.02 5.17
CA GLN A 150 -7.51 -6.06 5.37
C GLN A 150 -8.90 -5.60 4.91
N GLU A 151 -9.29 -4.36 5.21
CA GLU A 151 -10.57 -3.81 4.74
C GLU A 151 -10.63 -3.75 3.21
N ARG A 152 -9.59 -3.21 2.57
CA ARG A 152 -9.51 -3.16 1.10
C ARG A 152 -9.49 -4.55 0.47
N GLN A 153 -8.84 -5.53 1.11
CA GLN A 153 -8.88 -6.92 0.64
C GLN A 153 -10.31 -7.48 0.68
N LYS A 154 -11.05 -7.27 1.77
CA LYS A 154 -12.46 -7.68 1.87
C LYS A 154 -13.33 -7.00 0.81
N GLU A 155 -13.15 -5.69 0.59
CA GLU A 155 -13.85 -4.96 -0.47
C GLU A 155 -13.57 -5.53 -1.86
N LEU A 156 -12.31 -5.90 -2.14
CA LEU A 156 -11.93 -6.53 -3.41
C LEU A 156 -12.59 -7.90 -3.60
N GLU A 157 -12.57 -8.74 -2.57
CA GLU A 157 -13.20 -10.07 -2.58
C GLU A 157 -14.71 -9.98 -2.80
N LEU A 158 -15.38 -9.03 -2.13
CA LEU A 158 -16.80 -8.76 -2.33
C LEU A 158 -17.08 -8.29 -3.76
N ALA A 159 -16.29 -7.36 -4.29
CA ALA A 159 -16.44 -6.88 -5.66
C ALA A 159 -16.24 -8.01 -6.68
N GLN A 160 -15.24 -8.87 -6.47
CA GLN A 160 -14.98 -10.03 -7.33
C GLN A 160 -16.10 -11.07 -7.25
N THR A 161 -16.62 -11.34 -6.05
CA THR A 161 -17.73 -12.28 -5.83
C THR A 161 -19.01 -11.78 -6.49
N GLN A 162 -19.33 -10.48 -6.37
CA GLN A 162 -20.50 -9.87 -7.03
C GLN A 162 -20.36 -9.84 -8.56
N SER A 163 -19.14 -9.62 -9.07
CA SER A 163 -18.83 -9.72 -10.50
C SER A 163 -19.00 -11.16 -11.01
N GLY A 164 -18.50 -12.15 -10.27
CA GLY A 164 -18.65 -13.57 -10.57
C GLY A 164 -20.11 -14.03 -10.54
N LEU A 165 -20.87 -13.66 -9.51
CA LEU A 165 -22.31 -13.95 -9.41
C LEU A 165 -23.12 -13.32 -10.55
N LYS A 166 -22.78 -12.09 -10.97
CA LYS A 166 -23.38 -11.49 -12.18
C LYS A 166 -23.06 -12.27 -13.45
N LYS A 167 -21.86 -12.84 -13.55
CA LYS A 167 -21.45 -13.69 -14.70
C LYS A 167 -22.25 -14.99 -14.75
N TRP A 168 -22.57 -15.59 -13.59
CA TRP A 168 -23.40 -16.80 -13.49
C TRP A 168 -24.89 -16.53 -13.77
N LEU A 169 -25.44 -15.41 -13.29
CA LEU A 169 -26.83 -15.02 -13.54
C LEU A 169 -27.10 -14.57 -14.99
N GLN A 170 -26.04 -14.42 -15.81
CA GLN A 170 -26.12 -14.09 -17.25
C GLN A 170 -26.02 -15.31 -18.17
N VAL A 171 -25.93 -16.55 -17.64
CA VAL A 171 -26.04 -17.78 -18.44
C VAL A 171 -27.48 -18.30 -18.34
N PRO A 172 -28.36 -18.06 -19.32
CA PRO A 172 -29.65 -18.72 -19.34
C PRO A 172 -29.42 -20.18 -19.76
N GLY A 173 -29.63 -21.10 -18.82
CA GLY A 173 -29.90 -22.51 -19.12
C GLY A 173 -28.68 -23.38 -19.41
N GLN A 174 -27.94 -23.77 -18.37
CA GLN A 174 -27.27 -25.07 -18.32
C GLN A 174 -27.48 -25.73 -16.96
N TYR A 175 -28.73 -25.99 -16.63
CA TYR A 175 -29.09 -27.13 -15.79
C TYR A 175 -30.21 -27.86 -16.53
N ARG A 176 -29.82 -28.88 -17.29
CA ARG A 176 -30.67 -30.03 -17.59
C ARG A 176 -30.30 -31.12 -16.60
#